data_AF-A0A379Y9D2-F1
#
_entry.id   AF-A0A379Y9D2-F1
#
_cell.length_a   1.000
_cell.length_b   1.000
_cell.length_c   1.000
_cell.angle_alpha   90.00
_cell.angle_beta   90.00
_cell.angle_gamma   90.00
#
_symmetry.space_group_name_H-M   'P 1'
#
loop_
_entity.id
_entity.type
_entity.pdbx_description
1 polymer ?
#
loop_
_entity_poly.entity_id
_entity_poly.type
_entity_poly.pdbx_seq_one_letter_code
_entity_poly.pdbx_strand_id
1 'polypeptide(L)'
;MNGKGTSKNTTFVADKDSAGIADGDLAVGDNNAVADGKSTDSVTAKVTDANGNPVSGVEVSFLAGNDATVVTETVTTGADGMAATTLTSMTAGTSTVTAKVGDSEQKVDVNFVADSDTAAITDENLVIGHDNTVASGKVTDGVTATATVTDENGNPVADQEVIFTVTEGRTSLR
;
A
#
# COMPACT_ATOMS: atom_id res chain seq x y z
N MET A 1 -29.16 -58.72 17.48
CA MET A 1 -28.74 -57.83 16.37
C MET A 1 -30.00 -57.11 15.88
N ASN A 2 -30.13 -55.80 15.74
CA ASN A 2 -29.22 -54.65 15.88
C ASN A 2 -30.09 -53.44 16.23
N GLY A 3 -29.69 -52.67 17.25
CA GLY A 3 -30.25 -51.35 17.51
C GLY A 3 -29.88 -50.41 16.37
N LYS A 4 -30.85 -50.08 15.51
CA LYS A 4 -30.66 -49.13 14.41
C LYS A 4 -30.77 -47.72 14.98
N GLY A 5 -29.66 -47.21 15.51
CA GLY A 5 -29.56 -45.81 15.92
C GLY A 5 -29.64 -44.91 14.70
N THR A 6 -30.65 -44.06 14.63
CA THR A 6 -30.73 -42.97 13.66
C THR A 6 -30.05 -41.75 14.27
N SER A 7 -28.98 -41.24 13.65
CA SER A 7 -28.47 -39.92 14.00
C SER A 7 -29.22 -38.85 13.20
N LYS A 8 -29.46 -37.70 13.83
CA LYS A 8 -29.79 -36.45 13.14
C LYS A 8 -28.61 -35.51 13.31
N ASN A 9 -28.23 -34.81 12.24
CA ASN A 9 -27.26 -33.73 12.34
C ASN A 9 -27.94 -32.51 12.96
N THR A 10 -27.34 -31.94 14.00
CA THR A 10 -27.65 -30.61 14.50
C THR A 10 -26.52 -29.69 14.05
N THR A 11 -26.85 -28.62 13.34
CA THR A 11 -25.90 -27.55 13.00
C THR A 11 -26.15 -26.37 13.93
N PHE A 12 -25.12 -25.99 14.68
CA PHE A 12 -25.07 -24.69 15.35
C PHE A 12 -24.66 -23.65 14.31
N VAL A 13 -25.39 -22.53 14.25
CA VAL A 13 -25.08 -21.40 13.38
C VAL A 13 -24.36 -20.36 14.22
N ALA A 14 -23.28 -19.79 13.69
CA ALA A 14 -22.57 -18.70 14.35
C ALA A 14 -23.48 -17.48 14.53
N ASP A 15 -23.29 -16.75 15.63
CA ASP A 15 -24.11 -15.60 15.98
C ASP A 15 -23.69 -14.37 15.17
N LYS A 16 -24.61 -13.86 14.33
CA LYS A 16 -24.36 -12.68 13.49
C LYS A 16 -24.37 -11.38 14.29
N ASP A 17 -25.06 -11.34 15.43
CA ASP A 17 -25.17 -10.14 16.25
C ASP A 17 -23.88 -9.86 17.03
N SER A 18 -23.04 -10.89 17.22
CA SER A 18 -21.72 -10.78 17.84
C SER A 18 -20.55 -10.92 16.85
N ALA A 19 -20.82 -10.81 15.55
CA ALA A 19 -19.80 -10.87 14.51
C ALA A 19 -18.84 -9.67 14.61
N GLY A 20 -17.53 -9.96 14.57
CA GLY A 20 -16.49 -8.94 14.55
C GLY A 20 -15.18 -9.45 13.96
N ILE A 21 -14.23 -8.53 13.80
CA ILE A 21 -12.86 -8.82 13.37
C ILE A 21 -11.98 -8.71 14.62
N ALA A 22 -11.43 -9.83 15.07
CA ALA A 22 -10.53 -9.85 16.21
C ALA A 22 -9.17 -9.21 15.87
N ASP A 23 -8.38 -8.89 16.90
CA ASP A 23 -7.01 -8.46 16.71
C ASP A 23 -6.20 -9.55 15.99
N GLY A 24 -5.50 -9.17 14.92
CA GLY A 24 -4.76 -10.10 14.05
C GLY A 24 -5.59 -10.88 13.03
N ASP A 25 -6.92 -10.72 13.00
CA ASP A 25 -7.79 -11.38 12.01
C ASP A 25 -7.95 -10.57 10.70
N LEU A 26 -7.29 -9.42 10.59
CA LEU A 26 -7.06 -8.72 9.32
C LEU A 26 -5.61 -8.92 8.89
N ALA A 27 -5.41 -9.60 7.76
CA ALA A 27 -4.10 -9.96 7.25
C ALA A 27 -3.85 -9.41 5.85
N VAL A 28 -2.60 -9.03 5.58
CA VAL A 28 -2.11 -8.71 4.23
C VAL A 28 -1.73 -10.02 3.54
N GLY A 29 -2.17 -10.16 2.29
CA GLY A 29 -1.73 -11.21 1.38
C GLY A 29 -0.55 -10.69 0.55
N ASP A 30 -0.85 -10.26 -0.68
CA ASP A 30 0.11 -9.61 -1.58
C ASP A 30 0.41 -8.19 -1.08
N ASN A 31 1.68 -7.80 -1.16
CA ASN A 31 2.18 -6.52 -0.67
C ASN A 31 3.36 -6.06 -1.53
N ASN A 32 3.65 -4.77 -1.55
CA ASN A 32 4.70 -4.16 -2.37
C ASN A 32 4.38 -4.21 -3.87
N ALA A 33 3.11 -4.09 -4.24
CA ALA A 33 2.71 -3.87 -5.62
C ALA A 33 3.28 -2.56 -6.18
N VAL A 34 3.59 -2.55 -7.47
CA VAL A 34 4.03 -1.34 -8.17
C VAL A 34 2.87 -0.33 -8.20
N ALA A 35 3.16 0.94 -7.97
CA ALA A 35 2.19 2.03 -7.98
C ALA A 35 1.79 2.46 -9.42
N ASP A 36 1.41 1.49 -10.27
CA ASP A 36 1.06 1.67 -11.69
C ASP A 36 -0.46 1.73 -11.95
N GLY A 37 -1.27 1.69 -10.88
CA GLY A 37 -2.73 1.61 -10.93
C GLY A 37 -3.31 0.27 -11.38
N LYS A 38 -2.48 -0.76 -11.61
CA LYS A 38 -2.88 -2.07 -12.15
C LYS A 38 -2.43 -3.23 -11.26
N SER A 39 -1.20 -3.17 -10.77
CA SER A 39 -0.63 -4.10 -9.82
C SER A 39 -1.37 -3.99 -8.49
N THR A 40 -1.59 -5.14 -7.85
CA THR A 40 -2.50 -5.23 -6.70
C THR A 40 -1.82 -5.73 -5.45
N ASP A 41 -2.09 -5.05 -4.34
CA ASP A 41 -1.96 -5.64 -3.01
C ASP A 41 -3.28 -6.33 -2.63
N SER A 42 -3.24 -7.25 -1.67
CA SER A 42 -4.44 -7.96 -1.21
C SER A 42 -4.55 -8.01 0.31
N VAL A 43 -5.77 -7.95 0.82
CA VAL A 43 -6.07 -8.10 2.26
C VAL A 43 -7.21 -9.08 2.46
N THR A 44 -7.19 -9.79 3.59
CA THR A 44 -8.23 -10.72 3.99
C THR A 44 -8.61 -10.47 5.44
N ALA A 45 -9.90 -10.25 5.69
CA ALA A 45 -10.49 -10.19 7.02
C ALA A 45 -11.18 -11.52 7.36
N LYS A 46 -10.92 -12.02 8.55
CA LYS A 46 -11.65 -13.14 9.15
C LYS A 46 -12.67 -12.60 10.16
N VAL A 47 -13.91 -13.01 10.00
CA VAL A 47 -15.01 -12.61 10.87
C VAL A 47 -15.42 -13.78 11.75
N THR A 48 -15.40 -13.56 13.05
CA THR A 48 -15.82 -14.55 14.05
C THR A 48 -16.86 -13.97 15.01
N ASP A 49 -17.68 -14.85 15.59
CA ASP A 49 -18.57 -14.50 16.70
C ASP A 49 -17.78 -14.39 18.03
N ALA A 50 -18.45 -14.00 19.12
CA ALA A 50 -17.82 -13.87 20.44
C ALA A 50 -17.21 -15.18 21.01
N ASN A 51 -17.56 -16.33 20.44
CA ASN A 51 -17.01 -17.64 20.82
C ASN A 51 -15.87 -18.10 19.89
N GLY A 52 -15.49 -17.28 18.90
CA GLY A 52 -14.46 -17.59 17.92
C GLY A 52 -14.93 -18.46 16.74
N ASN A 53 -16.25 -18.63 16.55
CA ASN A 53 -16.76 -19.38 15.40
C ASN A 53 -16.79 -18.48 14.15
N PRO A 54 -16.38 -18.97 12.97
CA PRO A 54 -16.46 -18.19 11.73
C PRO A 54 -17.92 -17.84 11.37
N VAL A 55 -18.18 -16.59 11.02
CA VAL A 55 -19.52 -16.09 10.68
C VAL A 55 -19.64 -15.86 9.18
N SER A 56 -20.47 -16.67 8.53
CA SER A 56 -20.77 -16.54 7.10
C SER A 56 -21.93 -15.58 6.81
N GLY A 57 -21.88 -14.90 5.66
CA GLY A 57 -22.98 -14.06 5.18
C GLY A 57 -23.04 -12.68 5.86
N VAL A 58 -21.91 -12.19 6.37
CA VAL A 58 -21.79 -10.86 6.99
C VAL A 58 -21.03 -9.94 6.04
N GLU A 59 -21.47 -8.69 5.91
CA GLU A 59 -20.79 -7.70 5.08
C GLU A 59 -19.57 -7.11 5.80
N VAL A 60 -18.43 -7.12 5.13
CA VAL A 60 -17.19 -6.46 5.54
C VAL A 60 -16.94 -5.29 4.60
N SER A 61 -16.82 -4.08 5.16
CA SER A 61 -16.44 -2.89 4.40
C SER A 61 -14.95 -2.62 4.51
N PHE A 62 -14.29 -2.38 3.39
CA PHE A 62 -12.87 -2.09 3.25
C PHE A 62 -12.69 -0.67 2.73
N LEU A 63 -11.79 0.06 3.38
CA LEU A 63 -11.37 1.42 3.03
C LEU A 63 -9.86 1.47 2.97
N ALA A 64 -9.30 2.32 2.13
CA ALA A 64 -7.86 2.51 2.03
C ALA A 64 -7.48 3.99 2.09
N GLY A 65 -6.28 4.25 2.63
CA GLY A 65 -5.67 5.58 2.64
C GLY A 65 -4.69 5.78 1.49
N ASN A 66 -3.93 6.88 1.55
CA ASN A 66 -2.85 7.20 0.59
C ASN A 66 -3.29 7.11 -0.89
N ASP A 67 -4.51 7.55 -1.19
CA ASP A 67 -5.13 7.53 -2.52
C ASP A 67 -5.23 6.13 -3.18
N ALA A 68 -5.03 5.05 -2.42
CA ALA A 68 -5.23 3.70 -2.89
C ALA A 68 -6.73 3.42 -3.11
N THR A 69 -7.03 2.70 -4.19
CA THR A 69 -8.38 2.30 -4.57
C THR A 69 -8.64 0.86 -4.14
N VAL A 70 -9.71 0.64 -3.39
CA VAL A 70 -10.19 -0.71 -3.06
C VAL A 70 -11.07 -1.21 -4.20
N VAL A 71 -10.71 -2.35 -4.81
CA VAL A 71 -11.42 -2.89 -5.99
C VAL A 71 -12.85 -3.34 -5.64
N THR A 72 -13.04 -3.88 -4.44
CA THR A 72 -14.35 -4.25 -3.91
C THR A 72 -14.47 -3.77 -2.48
N GLU A 73 -15.16 -2.64 -2.30
CA GLU A 73 -15.30 -1.96 -1.00
C GLU A 73 -16.12 -2.77 0.00
N THR A 74 -17.10 -3.56 -0.45
CA THR A 74 -17.91 -4.39 0.44
C THR A 74 -17.91 -5.83 -0.02
N VAL A 75 -17.51 -6.75 0.87
CA VAL A 75 -17.39 -8.18 0.59
C VAL A 75 -18.19 -8.95 1.64
N THR A 76 -19.05 -9.86 1.20
CA THR A 76 -19.78 -10.75 2.10
C THR A 76 -18.94 -11.97 2.47
N THR A 77 -18.87 -12.32 3.75
CA THR A 77 -18.06 -13.44 4.23
C THR A 77 -18.54 -14.81 3.72
N GLY A 78 -17.57 -15.67 3.39
CA GLY A 78 -17.78 -17.06 3.02
C GLY A 78 -18.14 -17.97 4.20
N ALA A 79 -18.28 -19.28 3.93
CA ALA A 79 -18.58 -20.29 4.96
C ALA A 79 -17.49 -20.42 6.03
N ASP A 80 -16.27 -20.01 5.71
CA ASP A 80 -15.09 -19.94 6.57
C ASP A 80 -14.96 -18.60 7.32
N GLY A 81 -15.92 -17.68 7.14
CA GLY A 81 -15.89 -16.35 7.75
C GLY A 81 -14.93 -15.37 7.08
N MET A 82 -14.36 -15.73 5.91
CA MET A 82 -13.36 -14.90 5.24
C MET A 82 -14.00 -13.93 4.26
N ALA A 83 -13.46 -12.71 4.19
CA ALA A 83 -13.74 -11.70 3.19
C ALA A 83 -12.42 -11.10 2.70
N ALA A 84 -12.18 -11.11 1.39
CA ALA A 84 -10.93 -10.64 0.81
C ALA A 84 -11.19 -9.59 -0.28
N THR A 85 -10.29 -8.63 -0.39
CA THR A 85 -10.32 -7.60 -1.44
C THR A 85 -8.90 -7.29 -1.91
N THR A 86 -8.80 -6.62 -3.05
CA THR A 86 -7.54 -6.16 -3.63
C THR A 86 -7.51 -4.64 -3.71
N LEU A 87 -6.31 -4.07 -3.70
CA LEU A 87 -6.08 -2.64 -3.76
C LEU A 87 -5.12 -2.30 -4.90
N THR A 88 -5.36 -1.19 -5.59
CA THR A 88 -4.42 -0.60 -6.55
C THR A 88 -4.08 0.83 -6.13
N SER A 89 -2.94 1.36 -6.57
CA SER A 89 -2.56 2.76 -6.34
C SER A 89 -1.71 3.28 -7.48
N MET A 90 -1.76 4.59 -7.73
CA MET A 90 -0.77 5.31 -8.56
C MET A 90 0.26 6.06 -7.70
N THR A 91 0.04 6.10 -6.38
CA THR A 91 0.89 6.77 -5.41
C THR A 91 1.68 5.71 -4.65
N ALA A 92 3.01 5.79 -4.71
CA ALA A 92 3.87 4.95 -3.90
C ALA A 92 3.80 5.31 -2.41
N GLY A 93 4.10 4.34 -1.56
CA GLY A 93 4.13 4.48 -0.11
C GLY A 93 3.06 3.65 0.61
N THR A 94 3.01 3.84 1.92
CA THR A 94 2.15 3.08 2.81
C THR A 94 0.69 3.51 2.71
N SER A 95 -0.20 2.57 2.45
CA SER A 95 -1.64 2.74 2.54
C SER A 95 -2.19 1.95 3.73
N THR A 96 -2.84 2.65 4.66
CA THR A 96 -3.55 1.99 5.77
C THR A 96 -4.92 1.52 5.28
N VAL A 97 -5.14 0.21 5.33
CA VAL A 97 -6.39 -0.44 5.01
C VAL A 97 -7.21 -0.65 6.28
N THR A 98 -8.47 -0.25 6.24
CA THR A 98 -9.42 -0.40 7.35
C THR A 98 -10.52 -1.37 6.94
N ALA A 99 -10.71 -2.45 7.70
CA ALA A 99 -11.81 -3.39 7.54
C ALA A 99 -12.82 -3.22 8.68
N LYS A 100 -14.12 -3.16 8.34
CA LYS A 100 -15.19 -2.90 9.30
C LYS A 100 -16.34 -3.89 9.16
N VAL A 101 -16.84 -4.39 10.30
CA VAL A 101 -18.03 -5.25 10.43
C VAL A 101 -18.86 -4.74 11.60
N GLY A 102 -20.05 -4.20 11.31
CA GLY A 102 -20.89 -3.57 12.35
C GLY A 102 -20.13 -2.47 13.08
N ASP A 103 -19.93 -2.65 14.40
CA ASP A 103 -19.15 -1.74 15.26
C ASP A 103 -17.68 -2.17 15.46
N SER A 104 -17.27 -3.30 14.88
CA SER A 104 -15.90 -3.82 14.93
C SER A 104 -15.08 -3.28 13.75
N GLU A 105 -13.85 -2.84 14.01
CA GLU A 105 -12.90 -2.32 13.02
C GLU A 105 -11.50 -2.84 13.30
N GLN A 106 -10.75 -3.18 12.24
CA GLN A 106 -9.32 -3.46 12.28
C GLN A 106 -8.58 -2.74 11.16
N LYS A 107 -7.28 -2.51 11.37
CA LYS A 107 -6.43 -1.82 10.41
C LYS A 107 -5.15 -2.59 10.14
N VAL A 108 -4.68 -2.52 8.91
CA VAL A 108 -3.40 -3.06 8.50
C VAL A 108 -2.77 -2.17 7.44
N ASP A 109 -1.46 -2.11 7.40
CA ASP A 109 -0.73 -1.33 6.40
C ASP A 109 -0.30 -2.22 5.24
N VAL A 110 -0.57 -1.76 4.02
CA VAL A 110 0.04 -2.26 2.78
C VAL A 110 0.95 -1.18 2.20
N ASN A 111 1.87 -1.56 1.33
CA ASN A 111 2.85 -0.64 0.77
C ASN A 111 2.87 -0.77 -0.75
N PHE A 112 2.75 0.35 -1.46
CA PHE A 112 2.99 0.41 -2.89
C PHE A 112 4.40 0.92 -3.17
N VAL A 113 5.08 0.36 -4.16
CA VAL A 113 6.45 0.76 -4.55
C VAL A 113 6.43 1.57 -5.84
N ALA A 114 7.28 2.58 -5.94
CA ALA A 114 7.43 3.35 -7.18
C ALA A 114 7.97 2.45 -8.30
N ASP A 115 7.65 2.78 -9.55
CA ASP A 115 8.10 2.01 -10.70
C ASP A 115 9.56 2.34 -11.05
N SER A 116 10.47 1.42 -10.74
CA SER A 116 11.88 1.57 -11.06
C SER A 116 12.19 1.51 -12.55
N ASP A 117 11.34 0.87 -13.36
CA ASP A 117 11.57 0.70 -14.79
C ASP A 117 11.30 2.00 -15.58
N THR A 118 10.45 2.87 -15.03
CA THR A 118 10.14 4.18 -15.61
C THR A 118 10.84 5.34 -14.89
N ALA A 119 11.74 5.03 -13.95
CA ALA A 119 12.49 6.00 -13.15
C ALA A 119 13.35 6.94 -14.02
N ALA A 120 13.16 8.25 -13.87
CA ALA A 120 13.89 9.27 -14.60
C ALA A 120 14.18 10.52 -13.75
N ILE A 121 15.25 11.22 -14.14
CA ILE A 121 15.47 12.63 -13.76
C ILE A 121 14.95 13.47 -14.92
N THR A 122 14.05 14.39 -14.63
CA THR A 122 13.47 15.33 -15.58
C THR A 122 13.92 16.76 -15.23
N ASP A 123 13.77 17.69 -16.17
CA ASP A 123 14.07 19.10 -15.89
C ASP A 123 13.21 19.67 -14.75
N GLU A 124 12.06 19.06 -14.44
CA GLU A 124 11.17 19.48 -13.35
C GLU A 124 11.69 19.08 -11.96
N ASN A 125 12.40 17.94 -11.86
CA ASN A 125 12.94 17.42 -10.59
C ASN A 125 14.45 17.70 -10.41
N LEU A 126 15.09 18.33 -11.41
CA LEU A 126 16.46 18.85 -11.35
C LEU A 126 16.47 20.33 -10.92
N VAL A 127 17.01 20.60 -9.74
CA VAL A 127 17.18 21.96 -9.20
C VAL A 127 18.65 22.34 -9.23
N ILE A 128 18.97 23.44 -9.94
CA ILE A 128 20.29 24.07 -9.91
C ILE A 128 20.25 25.27 -8.96
N GLY A 129 21.01 25.19 -7.87
CA GLY A 129 21.26 26.28 -6.95
C GLY A 129 22.51 27.06 -7.33
N HIS A 130 22.51 28.36 -7.05
CA HIS A 130 23.68 29.22 -7.24
C HIS A 130 24.21 29.25 -8.69
N ASP A 131 23.31 29.14 -9.68
CA ASP A 131 23.63 29.39 -11.09
C ASP A 131 23.95 30.88 -11.33
N ASN A 132 24.74 31.16 -12.37
CA ASN A 132 25.17 32.52 -12.77
C ASN A 132 25.97 33.29 -11.69
N THR A 133 26.71 32.57 -10.83
CA THR A 133 27.62 33.19 -9.87
C THR A 133 28.81 33.86 -10.57
N VAL A 134 29.20 35.04 -10.08
CA VAL A 134 30.37 35.76 -10.62
C VAL A 134 31.62 34.93 -10.34
N ALA A 135 32.36 34.56 -11.39
CA ALA A 135 33.66 33.89 -11.35
C ALA A 135 34.78 34.80 -10.77
N SER A 136 34.57 35.29 -9.56
CA SER A 136 35.41 36.26 -8.85
C SER A 136 36.40 35.61 -7.88
N GLY A 137 36.36 34.27 -7.72
CA GLY A 137 37.14 33.54 -6.73
C GLY A 137 36.75 33.84 -5.27
N LYS A 138 35.72 34.66 -5.04
CA LYS A 138 35.18 35.02 -3.71
C LYS A 138 33.89 34.26 -3.35
N VAL A 139 33.22 33.67 -4.33
CA VAL A 139 32.04 32.82 -4.12
C VAL A 139 32.55 31.46 -3.64
N THR A 140 32.36 31.16 -2.36
CA THR A 140 32.77 29.90 -1.72
C THR A 140 31.70 28.82 -1.80
N ASP A 141 30.44 29.21 -1.98
CA ASP A 141 29.31 28.31 -2.18
C ASP A 141 29.22 28.07 -3.69
N GLY A 142 29.88 27.00 -4.16
CA GLY A 142 29.85 26.61 -5.57
C GLY A 142 28.43 26.36 -6.10
N VAL A 143 28.29 26.22 -7.42
CA VAL A 143 27.02 25.79 -8.04
C VAL A 143 26.61 24.44 -7.44
N THR A 144 25.40 24.35 -6.90
CA THR A 144 24.84 23.10 -6.37
C THR A 144 23.81 22.54 -7.35
N ALA A 145 23.75 21.22 -7.48
CA ALA A 145 22.72 20.54 -8.24
C ALA A 145 22.10 19.46 -7.34
N THR A 146 20.78 19.44 -7.25
CA THR A 146 20.00 18.42 -6.55
C THR A 146 18.96 17.86 -7.49
N ALA A 147 18.87 16.55 -7.61
CA ALA A 147 17.86 15.87 -8.42
C ALA A 147 17.20 14.77 -7.59
N THR A 148 15.90 14.58 -7.79
CA THR A 148 15.15 13.46 -7.24
C THR A 148 14.76 12.55 -8.41
N VAL A 149 15.09 11.27 -8.36
CA VAL A 149 14.61 10.33 -9.38
C VAL A 149 13.15 10.02 -9.10
N THR A 150 12.29 10.20 -10.11
CA THR A 150 10.86 9.89 -10.01
C THR A 150 10.43 8.95 -11.13
N ASP A 151 9.44 8.11 -10.89
CA ASP A 151 8.79 7.31 -11.94
C ASP A 151 7.88 8.18 -12.85
N GLU A 152 7.21 7.56 -13.82
CA GLU A 152 6.30 8.28 -14.73
C GLU A 152 5.07 8.88 -14.03
N ASN A 153 4.75 8.41 -12.83
CA ASN A 153 3.65 8.90 -12.00
C ASN A 153 4.10 9.97 -11.00
N GLY A 154 5.39 10.32 -11.01
CA GLY A 154 5.98 11.33 -10.11
C GLY A 154 6.33 10.79 -8.72
N ASN A 155 6.26 9.47 -8.50
CA ASN A 155 6.65 8.87 -7.24
C ASN A 155 8.18 8.86 -7.12
N PRO A 156 8.75 9.27 -5.97
CA PRO A 156 10.19 9.19 -5.77
C PRO A 156 10.65 7.72 -5.72
N VAL A 157 11.65 7.39 -6.54
CA VAL A 157 12.25 6.06 -6.58
C VAL A 157 13.45 6.04 -5.64
N ALA A 158 13.36 5.26 -4.57
CA ALA A 158 14.43 5.11 -3.59
C ALA A 158 15.63 4.37 -4.19
N ASP A 159 16.81 4.59 -3.58
CA ASP A 159 18.06 3.86 -3.87
C ASP A 159 18.58 3.97 -5.31
N GLN A 160 18.11 4.93 -6.10
CA GLN A 160 18.66 5.18 -7.44
C GLN A 160 19.93 6.04 -7.38
N GLU A 161 21.00 5.56 -8.00
CA GLU A 161 22.26 6.29 -8.12
C GLU A 161 22.11 7.47 -9.11
N VAL A 162 22.52 8.68 -8.68
CA VAL A 162 22.52 9.89 -9.49
C VAL A 162 23.96 10.39 -9.68
N ILE A 163 24.39 10.48 -10.94
CA ILE A 163 25.73 10.96 -11.31
C ILE A 163 25.61 12.35 -11.95
N PHE A 164 26.20 13.36 -11.31
CA PHE A 164 26.35 14.69 -11.89
C PHE A 164 27.71 14.81 -12.59
N THR A 165 27.72 15.32 -13.82
CA THR A 165 28.96 15.65 -14.54
C THR A 165 29.03 17.15 -14.82
N VAL A 166 30.16 17.78 -14.51
CA VAL A 166 30.41 19.20 -14.79
C VAL A 166 31.29 19.28 -16.03
N THR A 167 30.79 19.88 -17.10
CA THR A 167 31.49 19.83 -18.40
C THR A 167 32.50 20.95 -18.61
N GLU A 168 32.35 22.17 -18.06
CA GLU A 168 33.45 23.17 -18.08
C GLU A 168 33.36 24.21 -16.94
N GLY A 169 34.52 24.53 -16.35
CA GLY A 169 34.78 25.76 -15.61
C GLY A 169 36.22 26.19 -15.87
N ARG A 170 36.44 27.18 -16.75
CA ARG A 170 37.79 27.72 -17.01
C ARG A 170 38.31 28.39 -15.74
N THR A 171 39.26 27.76 -15.05
CA THR A 171 40.08 28.45 -14.04
C THR A 171 41.17 29.23 -14.75
N SER A 172 41.01 30.55 -14.94
CA SER A 172 42.14 31.40 -15.29
C SER A 172 42.76 31.94 -14.00
N LEU A 173 43.95 31.43 -13.65
CA LEU A 173 44.81 32.03 -12.63
C LEU A 173 45.52 33.24 -13.25
N ARG A 174 45.45 34.42 -12.64
CA ARG A 174 46.31 35.55 -12.98
C ARG A 174 46.85 36.20 -11.71
#